data_AF-A0A1E7NGM3-F1
#
_entry.id   AF-A0A1E7NGM3-F1
#
_cell.length_a   1.000
_cell.length_b   1.000
_cell.length_c   1.000
_cell.angle_alpha   90.00
_cell.angle_beta   90.00
_cell.angle_gamma   90.00
#
_symmetry.space_group_name_H-M   'P 1'
#
loop_
_entity.id
_entity.type
_entity.pdbx_description
1 polymer ?
#
loop_
_entity_poly.entity_id
_entity_poly.type
_entity_poly.pdbx_seq_one_letter_code
_entity_poly.pdbx_strand_id
1 'polypeptide(L)' 'MKTDRSAKPPDVALHPAGRDVESAVERVELLEAQVQALGQAIRALIQGMEEIPDQEPDAERPARAARLAHELLLSQGL' A
#
# COMPACT_ATOMS: atom_id res chain seq x y z
N MET A 1 -3.68 54.70 -28.71
CA MET A 1 -4.72 54.44 -27.69
C MET A 1 -5.03 52.94 -27.75
N LYS A 2 -4.43 52.17 -26.83
CA LYS A 2 -5.12 51.44 -25.73
C LYS A 2 -6.06 50.35 -26.28
N THR A 3 -5.53 49.12 -26.46
CA THR A 3 -5.77 47.91 -25.62
C THR A 3 -7.23 47.47 -25.69
N ASP A 4 -7.53 46.25 -26.12
CA ASP A 4 -7.45 45.14 -25.18
C ASP A 4 -7.24 43.77 -25.83
N ARG A 5 -6.25 43.03 -25.31
CA ARG A 5 -6.21 41.57 -25.43
C ARG A 5 -7.33 41.06 -24.54
N SER A 6 -8.41 40.52 -25.11
CA SER A 6 -9.23 39.55 -24.39
C SER A 6 -8.38 38.32 -24.12
N ALA A 7 -7.61 38.36 -23.03
CA ALA A 7 -7.09 37.18 -22.40
C ALA A 7 -8.29 36.37 -21.91
N LYS A 8 -8.67 35.33 -22.66
CA LYS A 8 -9.49 34.24 -22.13
C LYS A 8 -8.74 33.74 -20.89
N PRO A 9 -9.31 33.80 -19.68
CA PRO A 9 -8.61 33.30 -18.50
C PRO A 9 -8.26 31.83 -18.75
N PRO A 10 -7.07 31.36 -18.33
CA PRO A 10 -6.75 29.95 -18.41
C PRO A 10 -7.84 29.19 -17.66
N ASP A 11 -8.21 28.08 -18.26
CA ASP A 11 -9.15 27.09 -17.81
C ASP A 11 -8.81 26.66 -16.38
N VAL A 12 -9.31 27.39 -15.38
CA VAL A 12 -9.33 26.90 -14.01
C VAL A 12 -10.46 25.90 -13.99
N ALA A 13 -10.15 24.69 -14.46
CA ALA A 13 -10.91 23.51 -14.13
C ALA A 13 -10.93 23.44 -12.60
N LEU A 14 -11.94 24.09 -12.00
CA LEU A 14 -12.34 23.92 -10.61
C LEU A 14 -12.58 22.42 -10.47
N HIS A 15 -11.56 21.67 -10.09
CA HIS A 15 -11.76 20.32 -9.60
C HIS A 15 -12.67 20.49 -8.39
N PRO A 16 -13.89 19.93 -8.42
CA PRO A 16 -14.78 20.08 -7.30
C PRO A 16 -14.04 19.48 -6.10
N ALA A 17 -13.88 20.23 -5.02
CA ALA A 17 -13.11 19.82 -3.83
C ALA A 17 -13.48 18.42 -3.30
N GLY A 18 -14.70 17.93 -3.62
CA GLY A 18 -15.11 16.55 -3.36
C GLY A 18 -14.28 15.48 -4.08
N ARG A 19 -13.77 15.74 -5.28
CA ARG A 19 -12.94 14.79 -6.06
C ARG A 19 -11.54 14.62 -5.45
N ASP A 20 -11.00 15.68 -4.87
CA ASP A 20 -9.70 15.63 -4.19
C ASP A 20 -9.81 14.88 -2.85
N VAL A 21 -10.94 15.06 -2.14
CA VAL A 21 -11.23 14.31 -0.91
C VAL A 21 -11.51 12.83 -1.22
N GLU A 22 -12.30 12.52 -2.25
CA GLU A 22 -12.57 11.15 -2.70
C GLU A 22 -11.26 10.44 -3.07
N SER A 23 -10.39 11.09 -3.84
CA SER A 23 -9.06 10.56 -4.17
C SER A 23 -8.16 10.37 -2.94
N ALA A 24 -8.25 11.27 -1.96
CA ALA A 24 -7.51 11.12 -0.71
C ALA A 24 -8.02 9.93 0.12
N VAL A 25 -9.32 9.72 0.18
CA VAL A 25 -9.94 8.57 0.87
C VAL A 25 -9.53 7.27 0.19
N GLU A 26 -9.66 7.15 -1.13
CA GLU A 26 -9.22 5.98 -1.89
C GLU A 26 -7.73 5.66 -1.65
N ARG A 27 -6.89 6.69 -1.61
CA ARG A 27 -5.46 6.54 -1.32
C ARG A 27 -5.21 6.05 0.10
N VAL A 28 -5.96 6.56 1.08
CA VAL A 28 -5.85 6.10 2.48
C VAL A 28 -6.29 4.65 2.60
N GLU A 29 -7.41 4.27 1.99
CA GLU A 29 -7.90 2.88 2.00
C GLU A 29 -6.88 1.92 1.38
N LEU A 30 -6.27 2.29 0.25
CA LEU A 30 -5.20 1.51 -0.37
C LEU A 30 -3.98 1.36 0.56
N LEU A 31 -3.54 2.46 1.19
CA LEU A 31 -2.41 2.44 2.12
C LEU A 31 -2.72 1.59 3.36
N GLU A 32 -3.93 1.67 3.90
CA GLU A 32 -4.36 0.85 5.02
C GLU A 32 -4.32 -0.64 4.66
N ALA A 33 -4.81 -1.02 3.48
CA ALA A 33 -4.74 -2.39 2.98
C ALA A 33 -3.29 -2.87 2.81
N GLN A 34 -2.42 -2.03 2.25
CA GLN A 34 -0.99 -2.33 2.09
C GLN A 34 -0.28 -2.50 3.44
N VAL A 35 -0.54 -1.63 4.42
CA VAL A 35 0.03 -1.73 5.76
C VAL A 35 -0.46 -2.98 6.48
N GLN A 36 -1.73 -3.35 6.34
CA GLN A 36 -2.28 -4.59 6.89
C GLN A 36 -1.55 -5.82 6.32
N ALA A 37 -1.39 -5.90 5.00
CA ALA A 37 -0.68 -7.01 4.36
C ALA A 37 0.80 -7.06 4.75
N LEU A 38 1.48 -5.92 4.84
CA LEU A 38 2.85 -5.86 5.32
C LEU A 38 2.95 -6.40 6.76
N GLY A 39 2.03 -6.02 7.64
CA GLY A 39 1.97 -6.55 9.01
C GLY A 39 1.73 -8.05 9.06
N GLN A 40 0.91 -8.60 8.16
CA GLN A 40 0.71 -10.05 8.03
C GLN A 40 1.95 -10.77 7.52
N ALA A 41 2.61 -10.24 6.50
CA ALA A 41 3.85 -10.80 5.94
C ALA A 41 4.97 -10.85 6.99
N ILE A 42 5.15 -9.78 7.77
CA ILE A 42 6.12 -9.73 8.86
C ILE A 42 5.81 -10.77 9.93
N ARG A 43 4.53 -10.91 10.33
CA ARG A 43 4.13 -11.95 11.30
C ARG A 43 4.44 -13.36 10.81
N ALA A 44 4.18 -13.65 9.53
CA ALA A 44 4.51 -14.93 8.93
C ALA A 44 6.02 -15.22 9.01
N LEU A 45 6.85 -14.21 8.69
CA LEU A 45 8.31 -14.33 8.80
C LEU A 45 8.77 -14.58 10.22
N ILE A 46 8.28 -13.79 11.19
CA ILE A 46 8.63 -13.96 12.61
C ILE A 46 8.31 -15.38 13.06
N GLN A 47 7.09 -15.86 12.79
CA GLN A 47 6.68 -17.21 13.14
C GLN A 47 7.51 -18.29 12.44
N GLY A 48 7.98 -18.03 11.23
CA GLY A 48 8.80 -18.97 10.46
C GLY A 48 10.26 -19.04 10.88
N MET A 49 10.78 -17.93 11.42
CA MET A 49 12.19 -17.76 11.79
C MET A 49 12.42 -17.90 13.30
N GLU A 50 11.36 -17.84 14.09
CA GLU A 50 11.43 -18.07 15.53
C GLU A 50 11.74 -19.54 15.82
N GLU A 51 12.90 -19.78 16.42
CA GLU A 51 13.29 -21.07 16.95
C GLU A 51 12.67 -21.26 18.34
N ILE A 52 11.81 -22.27 18.48
CA ILE A 52 11.19 -22.61 19.76
C ILE A 52 11.99 -23.79 20.35
N PRO A 53 12.59 -23.65 21.55
CA PRO A 53 13.47 -24.67 22.14
C PRO A 53 12.84 -26.07 22.27
N ASP A 54 11.51 -26.15 22.46
CA ASP A 54 10.76 -27.40 22.63
C ASP A 54 10.13 -27.94 21.33
N GLN A 55 10.39 -27.32 20.17
CA GLN A 55 9.93 -27.83 18.87
C GLN A 55 11.04 -28.54 18.12
N GLU A 56 10.67 -29.65 17.45
CA GLU A 56 11.53 -30.33 16.49
C GLU A 56 11.98 -29.33 15.40
N PRO A 57 13.29 -29.25 15.10
CA PRO A 57 13.80 -28.33 14.09
C PRO A 57 13.26 -28.71 12.69
N ASP A 58 12.61 -27.75 12.04
CA ASP A 58 12.12 -27.86 10.68
C ASP A 58 12.90 -26.91 9.76
N ALA A 59 13.85 -27.47 9.02
CA ALA A 59 14.74 -26.72 8.13
C ALA A 59 14.00 -26.00 6.99
N GLU A 60 12.79 -26.43 6.63
CA GLU A 60 11.99 -25.81 5.57
C GLU A 60 11.07 -24.71 6.09
N ARG A 61 10.82 -24.64 7.41
CA ARG A 61 9.92 -23.65 8.03
C ARG A 61 10.26 -22.21 7.63
N PRO A 62 11.53 -21.74 7.63
CA PRO A 62 11.85 -20.39 7.18
C PRO A 62 11.51 -20.16 5.71
N ALA A 63 11.79 -21.13 4.83
CA ALA A 63 11.52 -21.02 3.40
C ALA A 63 10.01 -21.02 3.08
N ARG A 64 9.19 -21.74 3.86
CA ARG A 64 7.73 -21.69 3.72
C ARG A 64 7.15 -20.38 4.22
N ALA A 65 7.65 -19.86 5.34
CA ALA A 65 7.25 -18.55 5.85
C ALA A 65 7.60 -17.41 4.90
N ALA A 66 8.78 -17.45 4.28
CA ALA A 66 9.18 -16.47 3.26
C ALA A 66 8.25 -16.50 2.04
N ARG A 67 7.86 -17.69 1.58
CA ARG A 67 6.88 -17.85 0.49
C ARG A 67 5.51 -17.28 0.85
N LEU A 68 4.99 -17.61 2.04
CA LEU A 68 3.72 -17.06 2.51
C LEU A 68 3.76 -15.53 2.61
N ALA A 69 4.85 -14.97 3.17
CA ALA A 69 5.02 -13.53 3.25
C ALA A 69 5.03 -12.87 1.87
N HIS A 70 5.71 -13.49 0.89
CA HIS A 70 5.73 -13.00 -0.49
C HIS A 70 4.32 -13.03 -1.13
N GLU A 71 3.57 -14.11 -0.94
CA GLU A 71 2.20 -14.23 -1.45
C GLU A 71 1.26 -13.17 -0.83
N LEU A 72 1.40 -12.88 0.46
CA LEU A 72 0.64 -11.84 1.15
C LEU A 72 0.91 -10.45 0.55
N LEU A 73 2.17 -10.14 0.27
CA LEU A 73 2.55 -8.87 -0.36
C LEU A 73 2.01 -8.75 -1.79
N LEU A 74 2.17 -9.80 -2.60
CA LEU A 74 1.66 -9.84 -3.97
C LEU A 74 0.14 -9.65 -4.03
N SER A 75 -0.61 -10.14 -3.04
CA SER A 75 -2.06 -9.96 -2.97
C SER A 75 -2.51 -8.49 -2.91
N GLN A 76 -1.63 -7.59 -2.44
CA GLN A 76 -1.87 -6.14 -2.38
C GLN A 76 -1.05 -5.35 -3.42
N GLY A 77 -0.38 -6.05 -4.34
CA GLY A 77 0.49 -5.43 -5.34
C GLY A 77 1.77 -4.81 -4.77
N LEU A 78 2.26 -5.35 -3.63
CA LEU A 78 3.53 -4.97 -3.00
C LEU A 78 4.69 -5.89 -3.42
#